data_AF-A0A9D2U6D0-F1
#
_entry.id   AF-A0A9D2U6D0-F1
#
_cell.length_a   1.000
_cell.length_b   1.000
_cell.length_c   1.000
_cell.angle_alpha   90.00
_cell.angle_beta   90.00
_cell.angle_gamma   90.00
#
_symmetry.space_group_name_H-M   'P 1'
#
loop_
_entity.id
_entity.type
_entity.pdbx_description
1 polymer ?
#
loop_
_entity_poly.entity_id
_entity_poly.type
_entity_poly.pdbx_seq_one_letter_code
_entity_poly.pdbx_strand_id
1 'polypeptide(L)' 'MKSGRRGQESSKNIGNFYEHMAADYLEKQGYCILEKNFRSPKGEIDIIAK' A
#
# COMPACT_ATOMS: atom_id res chain seq x y z
N MET A 1 -8.80 -20.28 -29.77
CA MET A 1 -8.75 -18.88 -29.30
C MET A 1 -9.26 -18.87 -27.85
N LYS A 2 -8.42 -18.59 -26.85
CA LYS A 2 -8.88 -18.32 -25.47
C LYS A 2 -8.37 -16.94 -25.08
N SER A 3 -9.13 -15.91 -25.41
CA SER A 3 -8.90 -14.54 -24.97
C SER A 3 -9.20 -14.46 -23.47
N GLY A 4 -8.13 -14.42 -22.66
CA GLY A 4 -8.19 -14.24 -21.21
C GLY A 4 -8.96 -12.98 -20.81
N ARG A 5 -9.61 -13.05 -19.65
CA ARG A 5 -10.40 -11.97 -19.05
C ARG A 5 -9.57 -10.68 -18.99
N ARG A 6 -9.93 -9.71 -19.83
CA ARG A 6 -9.45 -8.32 -19.75
C ARG A 6 -10.07 -7.66 -18.52
N GLY A 7 -9.25 -7.01 -17.70
CA GLY A 7 -9.68 -5.86 -16.90
C GLY A 7 -10.04 -6.05 -15.44
N GLN A 8 -9.35 -6.91 -14.67
CA GLN A 8 -9.37 -6.79 -13.21
C GLN A 8 -7.93 -6.62 -12.72
N GLU A 9 -7.52 -5.39 -12.45
CA GLU A 9 -6.43 -5.22 -11.49
C GLU A 9 -6.87 -5.91 -10.20
N SER A 10 -6.01 -6.80 -9.70
CA SER A 10 -6.33 -7.48 -8.45
C SER A 10 -6.49 -6.44 -7.34
N SER A 11 -7.44 -6.65 -6.42
CA SER A 11 -7.65 -5.75 -5.27
C SER A 11 -6.36 -5.48 -4.49
N LYS A 12 -5.41 -6.43 -4.54
CA LYS A 12 -4.06 -6.29 -4.00
C LYS A 12 -3.21 -5.24 -4.71
N ASN A 13 -3.25 -5.17 -6.04
CA ASN A 13 -2.51 -4.16 -6.79
C ASN A 13 -3.06 -2.76 -6.51
N ILE A 14 -4.38 -2.64 -6.43
CA ILE A 14 -5.06 -1.39 -6.08
C ILE A 14 -4.68 -0.95 -4.67
N GLY A 15 -4.70 -1.86 -3.69
CA GLY A 15 -4.26 -1.59 -2.32
C GLY A 15 -2.81 -1.10 -2.26
N ASN A 16 -1.88 -1.83 -2.89
CA ASN A 16 -0.47 -1.46 -2.94
C ASN A 16 -0.23 -0.08 -3.57
N PHE A 17 -1.02 0.29 -4.59
CA PHE A 17 -0.92 1.58 -5.24
C PHE A 17 -1.28 2.72 -4.29
N TYR A 18 -2.39 2.60 -3.56
CA TYR A 18 -2.81 3.62 -2.61
C TYR A 18 -1.94 3.67 -1.35
N GLU A 19 -1.41 2.53 -0.88
CA GLU A 19 -0.40 2.51 0.19
C GLU A 19 0.88 3.28 -0.23
N HIS A 20 1.35 3.10 -1.46
CA HIS A 20 2.47 3.88 -1.98
C HIS A 20 2.15 5.37 -2.03
N MET A 21 0.98 5.74 -2.57
CA MET A 21 0.58 7.15 -2.61
C MET A 21 0.50 7.79 -1.22
N ALA A 22 0.04 7.04 -0.22
CA ALA A 22 -0.02 7.52 1.17
C ALA A 22 1.38 7.73 1.76
N ALA A 23 2.32 6.81 1.52
CA ALA A 23 3.71 6.97 1.95
C ALA A 23 4.36 8.19 1.28
N ASP A 24 4.22 8.32 -0.04
CA ASP A 24 4.76 9.46 -0.81
C ASP A 24 4.18 10.80 -0.31
N TYR A 25 2.90 10.82 0.05
CA TYR A 25 2.26 12.02 0.60
C TYR A 25 2.89 12.39 1.94
N LEU A 26 3.05 11.43 2.86
CA LEU A 26 3.66 11.66 4.17
C LEU A 26 5.10 12.17 4.05
N GLU A 27 5.90 11.57 3.17
CA GLU A 27 7.27 12.05 2.89
C GLU A 27 7.28 13.49 2.36
N LYS A 28 6.35 13.84 1.44
CA LYS A 28 6.20 15.22 0.95
C LYS A 28 5.76 16.19 2.04
N GLN A 29 5.04 15.74 3.06
CA GLN A 29 4.70 16.54 4.23
C GLN A 29 5.85 16.67 5.24
N GLY A 30 7.00 16.02 4.99
CA GLY A 30 8.18 16.09 5.84
C GLY A 30 8.25 14.98 6.90
N TYR A 31 7.36 14.00 6.86
CA TYR A 31 7.45 12.83 7.72
C TYR A 31 8.50 11.84 7.21
N CYS A 32 9.11 11.10 8.13
CA CYS A 32 9.99 9.98 7.81
C CYS A 32 9.22 8.67 7.96
N ILE A 33 9.12 7.88 6.88
CA ILE A 33 8.54 6.54 6.94
C ILE A 33 9.48 5.63 7.73
N LEU A 34 9.00 5.12 8.86
CA LEU A 34 9.74 4.22 9.75
C LEU A 34 9.54 2.76 9.35
N GLU A 35 8.31 2.39 9.01
CA GLU A 35 7.94 1.02 8.66
C GLU A 35 6.70 1.00 7.77
N LYS A 36 6.61 0.01 6.89
CA LYS A 36 5.43 -0.28 6.06
C LYS A 36 5.00 -1.72 6.27
N ASN A 37 3.71 -2.00 6.18
CA ASN A 37 3.13 -3.34 6.33
C ASN A 37 3.48 -4.00 7.67
N PHE A 38 3.43 -3.24 8.77
CA PHE A 38 3.70 -3.76 10.11
C PHE A 38 2.61 -4.75 10.53
N ARG A 39 3.03 -5.89 11.08
CA ARG A 39 2.12 -6.95 11.56
C ARG A 39 2.52 -7.42 12.93
N SER A 40 1.52 -7.60 13.78
CA SER A 40 1.66 -8.16 15.12
C SER A 40 0.50 -9.11 15.42
N PRO A 41 0.59 -9.95 16.47
CA PRO A 41 -0.56 -10.74 16.93
C PRO A 41 -1.80 -9.90 17.30
N LYS A 42 -1.64 -8.60 17.55
CA LYS A 42 -2.71 -7.69 17.94
C LYS A 42 -3.35 -6.96 16.75
N GLY A 43 -2.79 -7.09 15.55
CA GLY A 43 -3.29 -6.41 14.35
C GLY A 43 -2.17 -5.95 13.42
N GLU A 44 -2.58 -5.18 12.41
CA GLU A 44 -1.71 -4.66 11.35
C GLU A 44 -1.79 -3.13 11.25
N ILE A 45 -0.71 -2.53 10.78
CA ILE A 45 -0.61 -1.10 10.47
C ILE A 45 0.06 -0.97 9.10
N ASP A 46 -0.58 -0.26 8.18
CA ASP A 46 -0.07 -0.14 6.81
C ASP A 46 1.20 0.71 6.73
N ILE A 47 1.26 1.83 7.47
CA ILE A 47 2.39 2.78 7.45
C ILE A 47 2.61 3.36 8.86
N ILE A 48 3.87 3.35 9.31
CA ILE A 48 4.33 4.02 10.54
C ILE A 48 5.27 5.15 10.12
N ALA A 49 4.99 6.38 10.54
CA ALA A 49 5.79 7.56 10.21
C ALA A 49 6.04 8.46 11.43
N LYS A 50 7.09 9.27 11.37
CA LYS A 50 7.50 10.24 12.41
C LYS A 50 7.65 11.64 11.85
#